data_AF-A0A2M8UZ63-F1
#
_entry.id   AF-A0A2M8UZ63-F1
#
_cell.length_a   1.000
_cell.length_b   1.000
_cell.length_c   1.000
_cell.angle_alpha   90.00
_cell.angle_beta   90.00
_cell.angle_gamma   90.00
#
_symmetry.space_group_name_H-M   'P 1'
#
loop_
_entity.id
_entity.type
_entity.pdbx_description
1 polymer ?
#
loop_
_entity_poly.entity_id
_entity_poly.type
_entity_poly.pdbx_seq_one_letter_code
_entity_poly.pdbx_strand_id
1 'polypeptide(L)'
;MSVFFNRVPASELGTTFTHYGLFCGCVPIYLGDLETDCPNVAVRNGVPDFLLDMVDGLFSAFCLVCSLANPAFIAEYPLLITGRIKP
;
A
#
# COMPACT_ATOMS: atom_id res chain seq x y z
N MET A 1 -19.10 -6.19 7.84
CA MET A 1 -17.79 -6.01 7.19
C MET A 1 -16.94 -7.18 7.59
N SER A 2 -16.70 -8.09 6.66
CA SER A 2 -16.04 -9.35 6.95
C SER A 2 -14.53 -9.12 7.00
N VAL A 3 -13.93 -9.50 8.13
CA VAL A 3 -12.48 -9.46 8.39
C VAL A 3 -11.84 -10.58 7.56
N PHE A 4 -11.75 -10.40 6.25
CA PHE A 4 -11.13 -11.39 5.38
C PHE A 4 -9.65 -11.09 5.25
N PHE A 5 -8.82 -12.04 5.70
CA PHE A 5 -7.42 -12.08 5.33
C PHE A 5 -7.35 -12.45 3.85
N ASN A 6 -7.19 -11.47 2.95
CA ASN A 6 -6.82 -11.78 1.58
C ASN A 6 -5.39 -12.33 1.61
N ARG A 7 -5.26 -13.62 1.33
CA ARG A 7 -3.96 -14.26 1.13
C ARG A 7 -3.59 -14.08 -0.34
N VAL A 8 -2.57 -13.26 -0.60
CA VAL A 8 -1.88 -13.24 -1.89
C VAL A 8 -1.26 -14.62 -2.10
N PRO A 9 -1.64 -15.37 -3.16
CA PRO A 9 -1.10 -16.70 -3.40
C PRO A 9 0.41 -16.62 -3.70
N ALA A 10 1.17 -17.60 -3.20
CA ALA A 10 2.62 -17.65 -3.36
C ALA A 10 3.08 -17.69 -4.84
N SER A 11 2.21 -18.06 -5.77
CA SER A 11 2.45 -18.04 -7.21
C SER A 11 2.50 -16.64 -7.82
N GLU A 12 1.90 -15.64 -7.17
CA GLU A 12 1.91 -14.24 -7.61
C GLU A 12 3.08 -13.44 -7.00
N LEU A 13 3.71 -14.01 -5.97
CA LEU A 13 4.91 -13.46 -5.33
C LEU A 13 6.14 -13.77 -6.18
N GLY A 14 6.76 -12.74 -6.76
CA GLY A 14 7.91 -12.84 -7.65
C GLY A 14 7.56 -12.77 -9.15
N THR A 15 6.27 -12.91 -9.52
CA THR A 15 5.78 -12.75 -10.90
C THR A 15 5.05 -11.42 -11.05
N THR A 16 3.88 -11.29 -10.41
CA THR A 16 3.05 -10.07 -10.44
C THR A 16 3.51 -9.06 -9.39
N PHE A 17 3.82 -9.52 -8.18
CA PHE A 17 4.39 -8.70 -7.12
C PHE A 17 5.90 -8.85 -7.09
N THR A 18 6.62 -7.76 -7.29
CA THR A 18 8.08 -7.77 -7.48
C THR A 18 8.82 -7.14 -6.30
N HIS A 19 8.15 -6.33 -5.49
CA HIS A 19 8.76 -5.56 -4.41
C HIS A 19 7.96 -5.66 -3.10
N TYR A 20 8.67 -5.53 -1.99
CA TYR A 20 8.11 -5.30 -0.66
C TYR A 20 8.06 -3.80 -0.41
N GLY A 21 6.99 -3.33 0.21
CA GLY A 21 6.89 -1.95 0.67
C GLY A 21 6.15 -1.81 1.99
N LEU A 22 6.12 -0.58 2.47
CA LEU A 22 5.37 -0.13 3.63
C LEU A 22 4.47 1.02 3.18
N PHE A 23 3.18 0.87 3.38
CA PHE A 23 2.22 1.94 3.25
C PHE A 23 2.18 2.76 4.54
N CYS A 24 2.37 4.07 4.41
CA CYS A 24 2.40 5.02 5.53
C CYS A 24 3.40 4.62 6.64
N GLY A 25 4.49 3.91 6.27
CA GLY A 25 5.52 3.44 7.21
C GLY A 25 5.08 2.37 8.22
N CYS A 26 3.80 1.99 8.25
CA CYS A 26 3.25 1.09 9.26
C CYS A 26 2.71 -0.22 8.68
N VAL A 27 2.15 -0.20 7.47
CA VAL A 27 1.45 -1.37 6.91
C VAL A 27 2.32 -2.03 5.85
N PRO A 28 2.79 -3.27 6.04
CA PRO A 28 3.58 -3.94 5.02
C PRO A 28 2.68 -4.37 3.86
N ILE A 29 3.09 -4.00 2.67
CA ILE A 29 2.41 -4.24 1.39
C ILE A 29 3.36 -4.88 0.39
N TYR A 30 2.79 -5.59 -0.56
CA TYR A 30 3.45 -6.04 -1.78
C TYR A 30 3.19 -5.03 -2.89
N LEU A 31 4.24 -4.69 -3.63
CA LEU A 31 4.15 -3.85 -4.82
C LEU A 31 4.52 -4.66 -6.06
N GLY A 32 3.69 -4.54 -7.08
CA GLY A 32 3.87 -5.06 -8.42
C GLY A 32 3.82 -3.94 -9.44
N ASP A 33 4.36 -4.21 -10.63
CA ASP A 33 4.19 -3.33 -11.79
C ASP A 33 4.55 -1.85 -11.55
N LEU A 34 5.72 -1.60 -10.94
CA LEU A 34 6.21 -0.25 -10.62
C LEU A 34 6.47 0.64 -11.85
N GLU A 35 6.48 0.07 -13.06
CA GLU A 35 6.71 0.81 -14.31
C GLU A 35 5.41 1.39 -14.89
N THR A 36 4.25 1.09 -14.30
CA THR A 36 2.94 1.59 -14.71
C THR A 36 2.48 2.71 -13.76
N ASP A 37 1.73 3.69 -14.27
CA ASP A 37 1.12 4.79 -13.48
C ASP A 37 0.18 4.30 -12.37
N CYS A 38 -0.22 3.03 -12.40
CA CYS A 38 -1.06 2.37 -11.41
C CYS A 38 -0.36 1.09 -10.92
N PRO A 39 0.61 1.18 -10.00
CA PRO A 39 1.29 0.01 -9.47
C PRO A 39 0.30 -0.87 -8.71
N ASN A 40 0.43 -2.19 -8.90
CA ASN A 40 -0.40 -3.15 -8.18
C ASN A 40 0.04 -3.19 -6.72
N VAL A 41 -0.86 -2.84 -5.81
CA VAL A 41 -0.62 -2.88 -4.35
C VAL A 41 -1.49 -3.96 -3.73
N ALA A 42 -0.88 -4.86 -2.95
CA ALA A 42 -1.61 -5.86 -2.18
C ALA A 42 -1.11 -5.93 -0.73
N VAL A 43 -2.00 -6.26 0.20
CA VAL A 43 -1.65 -6.41 1.61
C VAL A 43 -0.74 -7.63 1.82
N ARG A 44 0.23 -7.52 2.72
CA ARG A 44 1.11 -8.64 3.03
C ARG A 44 0.35 -9.79 3.71
N ASN A 45 0.67 -11.01 3.32
CA ASN A 45 0.12 -12.22 3.95
C ASN A 45 0.35 -12.21 5.47
N GLY A 46 -0.75 -12.29 6.23
CA GLY A 46 -0.74 -12.24 7.70
C GLY A 46 -1.11 -10.89 8.29
N VAL A 47 -1.29 -9.85 7.46
CA VAL A 47 -1.85 -8.56 7.88
C VAL A 47 -3.36 -8.58 7.58
N PRO A 48 -4.19 -8.05 8.49
CA PRO A 48 -5.61 -7.89 8.22
C PRO A 48 -5.86 -6.88 7.10
N ASP A 49 -6.70 -7.25 6.14
CA ASP A 49 -7.01 -6.45 4.94
C ASP A 49 -7.61 -5.07 5.29
N PHE A 50 -8.44 -5.02 6.34
CA PHE A 50 -9.01 -3.77 6.86
C PHE A 50 -7.96 -2.76 7.30
N LEU A 51 -6.74 -3.19 7.62
CA LEU A 51 -5.68 -2.29 8.06
C LEU A 51 -5.25 -1.36 6.92
N LEU A 52 -5.27 -1.86 5.68
CA LEU A 52 -5.01 -1.03 4.51
C LEU A 52 -6.12 0.01 4.37
N ASP A 53 -7.39 -0.41 4.37
CA ASP A 53 -8.55 0.48 4.26
C ASP A 53 -8.59 1.54 5.38
N MET A 54 -8.26 1.16 6.62
CA MET A 54 -8.22 2.07 7.75
C MET A 54 -7.11 3.11 7.60
N VAL A 55 -5.90 2.69 7.20
CA VAL A 55 -4.77 3.61 7.03
C VAL A 55 -4.97 4.48 5.79
N ASP A 56 -5.60 3.95 4.74
CA ASP A 56 -5.96 4.70 3.54
C ASP A 56 -6.98 5.80 3.85
N GLY A 57 -8.04 5.46 4.59
CA GLY A 57 -9.01 6.44 5.08
C GLY A 57 -8.39 7.49 6.00
N LEU A 58 -7.47 7.09 6.89
CA LEU A 58 -6.75 8.02 7.77
C LEU A 58 -5.83 8.95 6.97
N PHE A 59 -5.12 8.42 5.97
CA PHE A 59 -4.25 9.19 5.10
C PHE A 59 -5.06 10.18 4.25
N SER A 60 -6.19 9.75 3.68
CA SER A 60 -7.10 10.61 2.93
C SER A 60 -7.65 11.76 3.79
N ALA A 61 -8.06 11.46 5.02
CA ALA A 61 -8.49 12.48 5.99
C ALA A 61 -7.34 13.46 6.31
N PHE A 62 -6.12 12.96 6.50
CA PHE A 62 -4.93 13.79 6.74
C PHE A 62 -4.62 14.70 5.54
N CYS A 63 -4.65 14.17 4.31
CA CYS A 63 -4.46 14.95 3.08
C CYS A 63 -5.53 16.03 2.92
N LEU A 64 -6.78 15.74 3.29
CA LEU A 64 -7.86 16.72 3.28
C LEU A 64 -7.60 17.86 4.28
N VAL A 65 -7.17 17.54 5.51
CA VAL A 65 -6.81 18.56 6.51
C VAL A 65 -5.60 19.37 6.06
N CYS A 66 -4.58 18.72 5.51
CA CYS A 66 -3.38 19.38 4.98
C CYS A 66 -3.67 20.26 3.77
N SER A 67 -4.55 19.85 2.85
CA SER A 67 -4.92 20.65 1.68
C SER A 67 -5.77 21.87 2.05
N LEU A 68 -6.62 21.75 3.09
CA LEU A 68 -7.33 22.89 3.67
C LEU A 68 -6.39 23.87 4.36
N ALA A 69 -5.37 23.38 5.08
CA ALA A 69 -4.40 24.23 5.77
C ALA A 69 -3.37 24.86 4.81
N ASN A 70 -2.98 24.15 3.75
CA ASN A 70 -2.04 24.62 2.75
C ASN A 70 -2.45 24.13 1.34
N PRO A 71 -3.08 24.98 0.52
CA PRO A 71 -3.56 24.59 -0.80
C PRO A 71 -2.44 24.28 -1.82
N ALA A 72 -1.17 24.58 -1.49
CA ALA A 72 -0.01 24.19 -2.30
C ALA A 72 0.57 22.82 -1.92
N PHE A 73 -0.01 22.13 -0.93
CA PHE A 73 0.45 20.80 -0.53
C PHE A 73 0.05 19.76 -1.57
N ILE A 74 1.04 19.18 -2.23
CA ILE A 74 0.86 18.04 -3.15
C ILE A 74 0.94 16.78 -2.29
N ALA A 75 -0.21 16.11 -2.12
CA ALA A 75 -0.28 14.86 -1.39
C ALA A 75 0.32 13.73 -2.24
N GLU A 76 1.54 13.29 -1.90
CA GLU A 76 2.15 12.10 -2.48
C GLU A 76 1.78 10.87 -1.66
N TYR A 77 1.50 9.74 -2.32
CA TYR A 77 1.18 8.48 -1.63
C TYR A 77 2.43 7.97 -0.90
N PRO A 78 2.39 7.76 0.43
CA PRO A 78 3.56 7.38 1.22
C PRO A 78 3.83 5.88 1.09
N LEU A 79 4.26 5.47 -0.12
CA LEU A 79 4.66 4.11 -0.45
C LEU A 79 6.18 4.02 -0.32
N LEU A 80 6.65 3.36 0.73
CA LEU A 80 8.07 3.15 0.95
C LEU A 80 8.46 1.75 0.46
N ILE A 81 9.28 1.66 -0.58
CA ILE A 81 9.81 0.38 -1.07
C ILE A 81 10.93 -0.08 -0.14
N THR A 82 10.75 -1.21 0.53
CA THR A 82 11.71 -1.75 1.51
C THR A 82 12.70 -2.74 0.91
N GLY A 83 12.35 -3.38 -0.21
CA GLY A 83 13.24 -4.32 -0.87
C GLY A 83 12.58 -5.03 -2.04
N ARG A 84 13.37 -5.78 -2.81
CA ARG A 84 12.88 -6.59 -3.93
C ARG A 84 12.54 -8.00 -3.46
N ILE A 85 11.42 -8.54 -3.94
CA ILE A 85 11.08 -9.96 -3.78
C ILE A 85 12.03 -10.72 -4.71
N LYS A 86 12.96 -11.48 -4.13
CA LYS A 86 13.78 -12.42 -4.91
C LYS A 86 12.91 -13.65 -5.23
N PRO A 87 12.87 -14.07 -6.51
CA PRO A 87 12.25 -15.35 -6.88
C PRO A 87 12.98 -16.53 -6.26
#